data_AF-A0A1Z8N6X0-F1
#
_entry.id   AF-A0A1Z8N6X0-F1
#
_cell.length_a   1.000
_cell.length_b   1.000
_cell.length_c   1.000
_cell.angle_alpha   90.00
_cell.angle_beta   90.00
_cell.angle_gamma   90.00
#
_symmetry.space_group_name_H-M   'P 1'
#
loop_
_entity.id
_entity.type
_entity.pdbx_description
1 polymer ?
#
loop_
_entity_poly.entity_id
_entity_poly.type
_entity_poly.pdbx_seq_one_letter_code
_entity_poly.pdbx_strand_id
1 'polypeptide(L)'
;MRQFLSAAALLAVVLSPVLRPAVVQAAPATEEEMTLYSRIASLNACLAVSNGVEFKKAIGIAGETLTQTIQGQNGGAIAQVGGDALPMEDLRKGSINSVLIAVAQVCPDQ
;
A
#
# COMPACT_ATOMS: atom_id res chain seq x y z
N MET A 1 5.01 -52.00 -16.93
CA MET A 1 3.83 -51.53 -17.68
C MET A 1 3.75 -50.02 -17.48
N ARG A 2 4.42 -49.31 -18.38
CA ARG A 2 4.63 -47.86 -18.37
C ARG A 2 3.57 -47.26 -19.29
N GLN A 3 3.09 -46.06 -18.96
CA GLN A 3 2.38 -45.13 -19.85
C GLN A 3 0.97 -45.54 -20.30
N PHE A 4 -0.09 -45.05 -19.62
CA PHE A 4 -1.34 -44.57 -20.26
C PHE A 4 -2.11 -43.64 -19.29
N LEU A 5 -1.42 -42.75 -18.58
CA LEU A 5 -2.09 -41.59 -17.96
C LEU A 5 -2.36 -40.60 -19.10
N SER A 6 -3.55 -40.75 -19.68
CA SER A 6 -4.07 -40.06 -20.86
C SER A 6 -3.75 -38.57 -20.86
N ALA A 7 -3.16 -38.11 -21.97
CA ALA A 7 -2.96 -36.69 -22.29
C ALA A 7 -4.26 -35.85 -22.14
N ALA A 8 -5.43 -36.48 -22.20
CA ALA A 8 -6.74 -35.87 -21.95
C ALA A 8 -6.90 -35.27 -20.53
N ALA A 9 -6.28 -35.86 -19.50
CA ALA A 9 -6.37 -35.35 -18.13
C ALA A 9 -5.54 -34.07 -17.94
N LEU A 10 -4.43 -33.93 -18.67
CA LEU A 10 -3.59 -32.72 -18.66
C LEU A 10 -4.27 -31.57 -19.42
N LEU A 11 -4.98 -31.86 -20.52
CA LEU A 11 -5.72 -30.84 -21.29
C LEU A 11 -6.94 -30.28 -20.53
N ALA A 12 -7.59 -31.05 -19.66
CA ALA A 12 -8.74 -30.59 -18.87
C ALA A 12 -8.37 -29.56 -17.80
N VAL A 13 -7.13 -29.60 -17.27
CA VAL A 13 -6.64 -28.63 -16.28
C VAL A 13 -6.34 -27.27 -16.94
N VAL A 14 -5.88 -27.26 -18.19
CA VAL A 14 -5.51 -26.02 -18.90
C VAL A 14 -6.75 -25.23 -19.37
N LEU A 15 -7.89 -25.90 -19.61
CA LEU A 15 -9.10 -25.27 -20.13
C LEU A 15 -10.15 -24.87 -19.09
N SER A 16 -9.90 -25.07 -17.79
CA SER A 16 -10.88 -24.69 -16.75
C SER A 16 -10.86 -23.16 -16.51
N PRO A 17 -11.89 -22.39 -16.93
CA PRO A 17 -11.90 -20.93 -16.78
C PRO A 17 -12.21 -20.47 -15.33
N VAL A 18 -12.34 -21.42 -14.40
CA VAL A 18 -12.91 -21.23 -13.06
C VAL A 18 -11.90 -20.69 -12.03
N LEU A 19 -10.61 -20.66 -12.36
CA LEU A 19 -9.53 -20.19 -11.47
C LEU A 19 -8.87 -18.89 -11.96
N ARG A 20 -9.64 -17.98 -12.56
CA ARG A 20 -9.18 -16.59 -12.67
C ARG A 20 -9.43 -15.90 -11.32
N PRO A 21 -8.39 -15.45 -10.58
CA PRO A 21 -8.63 -14.60 -9.42
C PRO A 21 -9.42 -13.40 -9.90
N ALA A 22 -10.57 -13.14 -9.28
CA ALA A 22 -11.28 -11.90 -9.51
C ALA A 22 -10.33 -10.77 -9.12
N VAL A 23 -10.03 -9.87 -10.06
CA VAL A 23 -9.41 -8.60 -9.73
C VAL A 23 -10.47 -7.83 -8.95
N VAL A 24 -10.46 -7.98 -7.63
CA VAL A 24 -11.22 -7.10 -6.76
C VAL A 24 -10.57 -5.73 -6.93
N GLN A 25 -11.25 -4.84 -7.66
CA GLN A 25 -10.85 -3.44 -7.70
C GLN A 25 -10.85 -2.95 -6.27
N ALA A 26 -9.67 -2.63 -5.75
CA ALA A 26 -9.53 -2.16 -4.38
C ALA A 26 -10.33 -0.86 -4.23
N ALA A 27 -11.14 -0.78 -3.16
CA ALA A 27 -11.90 0.43 -2.88
C ALA A 27 -10.93 1.58 -2.55
N PRO A 28 -11.25 2.84 -2.93
CA PRO A 28 -10.46 3.98 -2.51
C PRO A 28 -10.31 4.02 -0.98
N ALA A 29 -9.15 4.44 -0.51
CA ALA A 29 -8.86 4.52 0.93
C ALA A 29 -9.87 5.43 1.62
N THR A 30 -10.51 4.94 2.68
CA THR A 30 -11.46 5.75 3.46
C THR A 30 -10.74 6.76 4.34
N GLU A 31 -11.49 7.68 4.95
CA GLU A 31 -10.92 8.62 5.92
C GLU A 31 -10.36 7.94 7.16
N GLU A 32 -11.03 6.89 7.64
CA GLU A 32 -10.57 6.08 8.75
C GLU A 32 -9.28 5.32 8.39
N GLU A 33 -9.20 4.75 7.18
CA GLU A 33 -8.00 4.08 6.68
C GLU A 33 -6.83 5.07 6.55
N MET A 34 -7.06 6.23 5.94
CA MET A 34 -6.03 7.26 5.82
C MET A 34 -5.56 7.77 7.19
N THR A 35 -6.47 7.92 8.15
CA THR A 35 -6.13 8.27 9.54
C THR A 35 -5.28 7.19 10.19
N LEU A 36 -5.63 5.92 10.01
CA LEU A 36 -4.88 4.79 10.55
C LEU A 36 -3.49 4.70 9.92
N TYR A 37 -3.40 4.70 8.59
CA TYR A 37 -2.15 4.53 7.86
C TYR A 37 -1.17 5.67 8.13
N SER A 38 -1.65 6.92 8.12
CA SER A 38 -0.81 8.08 8.41
C SER A 38 -0.29 8.07 9.84
N ARG A 39 -1.11 7.67 10.83
CA ARG A 39 -0.68 7.52 12.24
C ARG A 39 0.38 6.43 12.40
N ILE A 40 0.20 5.28 11.77
CA ILE A 40 1.20 4.19 11.81
C ILE A 40 2.50 4.64 11.15
N ALA A 41 2.42 5.25 9.98
CA ALA A 41 3.59 5.75 9.25
C ALA A 41 4.34 6.84 10.06
N SER A 42 3.62 7.78 10.69
CA SER A 42 4.24 8.78 11.55
C SER A 42 4.90 8.17 12.79
N LEU A 43 4.27 7.19 13.45
CA LEU A 43 4.88 6.48 14.58
C LEU A 43 6.18 5.79 14.17
N ASN A 44 6.20 5.14 13.01
CA ASN A 44 7.40 4.51 12.47
C ASN A 44 8.50 5.54 12.16
N ALA A 45 8.13 6.72 11.63
CA ALA A 45 9.07 7.81 11.43
C ALA A 45 9.64 8.31 12.77
N CYS A 46 8.79 8.58 13.76
CA CYS A 46 9.20 9.00 15.10
C CYS A 46 10.19 8.01 15.72
N LEU A 47 9.88 6.71 15.67
CA LEU A 47 10.75 5.64 16.18
C LEU A 47 12.07 5.58 15.42
N ALA A 48 12.07 5.74 14.10
CA ALA A 48 13.30 5.77 13.31
C ALA A 48 14.20 6.94 13.75
N VAL A 49 13.63 8.12 13.98
CA VAL A 49 14.37 9.30 14.47
C VAL A 49 14.93 9.04 15.87
N SER A 50 14.15 8.50 16.79
CA SER A 50 14.63 8.11 18.14
C SER A 50 15.77 7.09 18.09
N ASN A 51 15.90 6.32 17.01
CA ASN A 51 16.97 5.35 16.79
C ASN A 51 18.10 5.88 15.88
N GLY A 52 18.18 7.20 15.69
CA GLY A 52 19.30 7.86 15.02
C GLY A 52 19.19 7.96 13.49
N VAL A 53 18.03 7.68 12.90
CA VAL A 53 17.78 8.00 11.49
C VAL A 53 17.54 9.51 11.37
N GLU A 54 18.25 10.17 10.45
CA GLU A 54 18.05 11.59 10.18
C GLU A 54 16.58 11.89 9.84
N PHE A 55 16.03 12.98 10.37
CA PHE A 55 14.60 13.30 10.32
C PHE A 55 14.04 13.29 8.90
N LYS A 56 14.64 14.03 7.97
CA LYS A 56 14.17 14.09 6.57
C LYS A 56 14.21 12.72 5.90
N LYS A 57 15.24 11.92 6.18
CA LYS A 57 15.34 10.52 5.72
C LYS A 57 14.23 9.65 6.31
N ALA A 58 13.93 9.76 7.60
CA ALA A 58 12.86 9.02 8.26
C ALA A 58 11.48 9.36 7.67
N ILE A 59 11.19 10.64 7.47
CA ILE A 59 9.96 11.11 6.81
C ILE A 59 9.86 10.56 5.38
N GLY A 60 10.95 10.59 4.62
CA GLY A 60 10.98 10.03 3.25
C GLY A 60 10.67 8.53 3.22
N ILE A 61 11.28 7.75 4.12
CA ILE A 61 11.03 6.30 4.23
C ILE A 61 9.58 6.01 4.62
N ALA A 62 9.06 6.72 5.63
CA ALA A 62 7.69 6.53 6.09
C ALA A 62 6.66 6.97 5.04
N GLY A 63 6.92 8.07 4.31
CA GLY A 63 6.07 8.51 3.20
C GLY A 63 6.04 7.51 2.05
N GLU A 64 7.19 6.93 1.69
CA GLU A 64 7.26 5.84 0.69
C GLU A 64 6.54 4.57 1.17
N THR A 65 6.62 4.26 2.46
CA THR A 65 5.89 3.15 3.07
C THR A 65 4.38 3.38 3.00
N LEU A 66 3.91 4.56 3.36
CA LEU A 66 2.50 4.95 3.26
C LEU A 66 2.01 4.89 1.80
N THR A 67 2.82 5.34 0.85
CA THR A 67 2.54 5.25 -0.59
C THR A 67 2.29 3.81 -1.03
N GLN A 68 3.17 2.89 -0.61
CA GLN A 68 3.04 1.47 -0.91
C GLN A 68 1.85 0.83 -0.19
N THR A 69 1.54 1.26 1.04
CA THR A 69 0.34 0.80 1.76
C THR A 69 -0.92 1.17 0.98
N ILE A 70 -1.08 2.42 0.56
CA ILE A 70 -2.27 2.88 -0.17
C ILE A 70 -2.37 2.18 -1.54
N GLN A 71 -1.25 1.91 -2.21
CA GLN A 71 -1.24 1.11 -3.44
C GLN A 71 -1.67 -0.33 -3.22
N GLY A 72 -1.09 -1.00 -2.23
CA GLY A 72 -1.37 -2.41 -1.97
C GLY A 72 -2.78 -2.66 -1.49
N GLN A 73 -3.30 -1.75 -0.65
CA GLN A 73 -4.60 -1.92 0.01
C GLN A 73 -5.76 -1.32 -0.78
N ASN A 74 -5.53 -0.19 -1.47
CA ASN A 74 -6.58 0.64 -2.08
C ASN A 74 -6.32 0.95 -3.56
N GLY A 75 -5.33 0.30 -4.18
CA GLY A 75 -5.01 0.51 -5.59
C GLY A 75 -4.50 1.92 -5.91
N GLY A 76 -4.08 2.69 -4.91
CA GLY A 76 -3.63 4.08 -5.08
C GLY A 76 -4.74 5.12 -5.11
N ALA A 77 -6.00 4.72 -4.89
CA ALA A 77 -7.14 5.63 -4.80
C ALA A 77 -7.40 6.04 -3.34
N ILE A 78 -7.84 7.28 -3.13
CA ILE A 78 -8.13 7.85 -1.80
C ILE A 78 -9.44 8.61 -1.89
N ALA A 79 -10.45 8.20 -1.12
CA ALA A 79 -11.83 8.67 -1.27
C ALA A 79 -11.97 10.19 -1.14
N GLN A 80 -11.19 10.83 -0.26
CA GLN A 80 -11.25 12.28 -0.01
C GLN A 80 -10.73 13.13 -1.16
N VAL A 81 -9.99 12.55 -2.12
CA VAL A 81 -9.46 13.25 -3.30
C VAL A 81 -10.05 12.75 -4.62
N GLY A 82 -10.83 11.66 -4.59
CA GLY A 82 -11.53 11.11 -5.75
C GLY A 82 -11.64 9.58 -5.70
N GLY A 83 -12.37 9.01 -6.68
CA GLY A 83 -12.49 7.55 -6.82
C GLY A 83 -11.34 6.90 -7.61
N ASP A 84 -10.55 7.71 -8.31
CA ASP A 84 -9.49 7.23 -9.21
C ASP A 84 -8.16 7.11 -8.48
N ALA A 85 -7.32 6.19 -8.96
CA ALA A 85 -5.94 6.08 -8.49
C ALA A 85 -5.16 7.34 -8.85
N LEU A 86 -4.42 7.87 -7.87
CA LEU A 86 -3.52 9.00 -8.11
C LEU A 86 -2.30 8.56 -8.93
N PRO A 87 -1.72 9.47 -9.75
CA PRO A 87 -0.40 9.25 -10.30
C PRO A 87 0.60 8.95 -9.18
N MET A 88 1.49 7.98 -9.41
CA MET A 88 2.48 7.54 -8.42
C MET A 88 3.29 8.67 -7.78
N GLU A 89 3.65 9.68 -8.57
CA GLU A 89 4.39 10.83 -8.08
C GLU A 89 3.57 11.68 -7.10
N ASP A 90 2.29 11.88 -7.39
CA ASP A 90 1.38 12.67 -6.57
C ASP A 90 1.00 11.93 -5.29
N LEU A 91 0.71 10.62 -5.40
CA LEU A 91 0.48 9.76 -4.24
C LEU A 91 1.68 9.78 -3.28
N ARG A 92 2.89 9.73 -3.83
CA ARG A 92 4.14 9.78 -3.04
C ARG A 92 4.35 11.12 -2.36
N LYS A 93 4.19 12.23 -3.09
CA LYS A 93 4.29 13.59 -2.52
C LYS A 93 3.25 13.81 -1.43
N GLY A 94 2.00 13.40 -1.68
CA GLY A 94 0.92 13.45 -0.71
C GLY A 94 1.24 12.65 0.54
N SER A 95 1.68 11.41 0.38
CA SER A 95 2.04 10.53 1.50
C SER A 95 3.16 11.09 2.36
N ILE A 96 4.22 11.62 1.75
CA ILE A 96 5.33 12.29 2.48
C ILE A 96 4.80 13.48 3.29
N ASN A 97 3.93 14.31 2.69
CA ASN A 97 3.35 15.46 3.38
C ASN A 97 2.42 15.03 4.53
N SER A 98 1.57 14.02 4.31
CA SER A 98 0.70 13.45 5.35
C SER A 98 1.51 12.93 6.54
N VAL A 99 2.62 12.22 6.29
CA VAL A 99 3.52 11.76 7.35
C VAL A 99 4.14 12.95 8.09
N LEU A 100 4.64 13.96 7.38
CA LEU A 100 5.24 15.14 8.00
C LEU A 100 4.26 15.87 8.92
N ILE A 101 3.02 16.08 8.49
CA ILE A 101 1.97 16.71 9.29
C ILE A 101 1.63 15.85 10.51
N ALA A 102 1.48 14.53 10.33
CA ALA A 102 1.13 13.61 11.41
C ALA A 102 2.26 13.48 12.45
N VAL A 103 3.53 13.52 12.04
CA VAL A 103 4.68 13.53 12.94
C VAL A 103 4.63 14.71 13.91
N ALA A 104 4.31 15.91 13.42
CA ALA A 104 4.15 17.10 14.28
C ALA A 104 3.04 16.96 15.35
N GLN A 105 2.08 16.05 15.13
CA GLN A 105 1.00 15.76 16.09
C GLN A 105 1.34 14.60 17.04
N VAL A 106 2.18 13.66 16.60
CA VAL A 106 2.45 12.38 17.30
C VAL A 106 3.72 12.46 18.14
N CYS A 107 4.77 13.11 17.65
CA CYS A 107 6.05 13.27 18.35
C CYS A 107 6.57 14.72 18.12
N PRO A 108 5.96 15.73 18.75
CA PRO A 108 6.21 17.14 18.45
C PRO A 108 7.64 17.64 18.78
N ASP A 109 8.39 16.88 19.57
CA ASP A 109 9.74 17.23 20.02
C ASP A 109 10.86 16.69 19.10
N GLN A 110 10.50 15.99 18.02
CA GLN A 110 11.43 15.45 17.03
C GLN A 110 11.81 16.45 15.93
#